data_AF-A0A2T0K343-F1
#
_entry.id   AF-A0A2T0K343-F1
#
_cell.length_a   1.000
_cell.length_b   1.000
_cell.length_c   1.000
_cell.angle_alpha   90.00
_cell.angle_beta   90.00
_cell.angle_gamma   90.00
#
_symmetry.space_group_name_H-M   'P 1'
#
loop_
_entity.id
_entity.type
_entity.pdbx_description
1 polymer ?
#
loop_
_entity_poly.entity_id
_entity_poly.type
_entity_poly.pdbx_seq_one_letter_code
_entity_poly.pdbx_strand_id
1 'polypeptide(L)'
;MRETILVSVVVAVVVASFWTVRRRRRLHRRLAEESVAAMARCLDGGPTPVMKVLRDSAMSLADQHRVARRVDDEVRPYLGKGRAEARPGDRVAAAVHELRAAASLRGDPVPETAVPCPASGPVPDLDSTPELAEAYRALLVTVRGRIRQAGLIVLMADALGVADEEIRGRLADSLRDAETARQAGEAQANAGGLVAAVHTLAHIDTPIPDDGVPGEATRRDMERHTALLREIAEVHQAQLLGWLTDAGARCARQKGGTAV
;
A
#
# COMPACT_ATOMS: atom_id res chain seq x y z
N MET A 1 -57.55 34.53 24.42
CA MET A 1 -56.56 35.24 23.56
C MET A 1 -55.12 34.78 23.79
N ARG A 2 -54.70 34.45 25.03
CA ARG A 2 -53.36 33.87 25.30
C ARG A 2 -53.19 32.41 24.81
N GLU A 3 -54.25 31.60 24.88
CA GLU A 3 -54.21 30.19 24.43
C GLU A 3 -54.04 30.03 22.90
N THR A 4 -54.67 30.90 22.11
CA THR A 4 -54.55 30.88 20.64
C THR A 4 -53.16 31.27 20.13
N ILE A 5 -52.42 32.11 20.88
CA ILE A 5 -51.04 32.50 20.54
C ILE A 5 -50.07 31.36 20.86
N LEU A 6 -50.30 30.60 21.94
CA LEU A 6 -49.45 29.49 22.34
C LEU A 6 -49.57 28.31 21.36
N VAL A 7 -50.79 28.02 20.90
CA VAL A 7 -51.04 26.99 19.88
C VAL A 7 -50.41 27.36 18.53
N SER A 8 -50.51 28.63 18.10
CA SER A 8 -49.92 29.05 16.82
C SER A 8 -48.39 28.99 16.81
N VAL A 9 -47.74 29.34 17.92
CA VAL A 9 -46.28 29.21 18.08
C VAL A 9 -45.85 27.74 18.07
N VAL A 10 -46.56 26.86 18.78
CA VAL A 10 -46.25 25.41 18.79
C VAL A 10 -46.40 24.81 17.39
N VAL A 11 -47.47 25.14 16.66
CA VAL A 11 -47.66 24.68 15.28
C VAL A 11 -46.56 25.20 14.35
N ALA A 12 -46.18 26.47 14.47
CA ALA A 12 -45.08 27.04 13.67
C ALA A 12 -43.74 26.35 13.95
N VAL A 13 -43.43 26.05 15.21
CA VAL A 13 -42.21 25.32 15.60
C VAL A 13 -42.22 23.89 15.05
N VAL A 14 -43.34 23.17 15.13
CA VAL A 14 -43.49 21.81 14.59
C VAL A 14 -43.34 21.81 13.07
N VAL A 15 -43.97 22.76 12.37
CA VAL A 15 -43.87 22.89 10.90
C VAL A 15 -42.45 23.27 10.47
N ALA A 16 -41.79 24.21 11.17
CA ALA A 16 -40.41 24.58 10.89
C ALA A 16 -39.43 23.43 11.16
N SER A 17 -39.64 22.68 12.23
CA SER A 17 -38.86 21.47 12.57
C SER A 17 -39.07 20.38 11.51
N PHE A 18 -40.31 20.17 11.07
CA PHE A 18 -40.62 19.21 10.01
C PHE A 18 -39.98 19.61 8.68
N TRP A 19 -40.02 20.89 8.32
CA TRP A 19 -39.39 21.40 7.10
C TRP A 19 -37.86 21.29 7.12
N THR A 20 -37.22 21.63 8.24
CA THR A 20 -35.77 21.49 8.40
C THR A 20 -35.34 20.03 8.37
N VAL A 21 -36.07 19.13 9.04
CA VAL A 21 -35.84 17.68 8.97
C VAL A 21 -36.03 17.15 7.54
N ARG A 22 -37.09 17.55 6.84
CA ARG A 22 -37.36 17.13 5.46
C ARG A 22 -36.30 17.64 4.48
N ARG A 23 -35.85 18.90 4.64
CA ARG A 23 -34.78 19.48 3.82
C ARG A 23 -33.44 18.78 4.06
N ARG A 24 -33.08 18.52 5.33
CA ARG A 24 -31.88 17.74 5.69
C ARG A 24 -31.95 16.32 5.12
N ARG A 25 -33.07 15.63 5.27
CA ARG A 25 -33.25 14.27 4.73
C ARG A 25 -33.08 14.23 3.21
N ARG A 26 -33.61 15.21 2.48
CA ARG A 26 -33.39 15.33 1.03
C ARG A 26 -31.93 15.58 0.66
N LEU A 27 -31.23 16.41 1.42
CA LEU A 27 -29.81 16.67 1.21
C LEU A 27 -28.98 15.40 1.46
N HIS A 28 -29.17 14.73 2.60
CA HIS A 28 -28.49 13.47 2.92
C HIS A 28 -28.74 12.39 1.88
N ARG A 29 -29.98 12.32 1.38
CA ARG A 29 -30.37 11.39 0.31
C ARG A 29 -29.56 11.63 -0.96
N ARG A 30 -29.50 12.89 -1.44
CA ARG A 30 -28.70 13.25 -2.62
C ARG A 30 -27.22 12.99 -2.44
N LEU A 31 -26.67 13.38 -1.28
CA LEU A 31 -25.26 13.15 -0.97
C LEU A 31 -24.92 11.65 -0.96
N ALA A 32 -25.80 10.80 -0.42
CA ALA A 32 -25.61 9.37 -0.43
C ALA A 32 -25.69 8.78 -1.85
N GLU A 33 -26.67 9.21 -2.66
CA GLU A 33 -26.80 8.82 -4.07
C GLU A 33 -25.55 9.21 -4.89
N GLU A 34 -25.10 10.46 -4.76
CA GLU A 34 -23.91 10.97 -5.43
C GLU A 34 -22.64 10.25 -5.00
N SER A 35 -22.49 9.99 -3.68
CA SER A 35 -21.34 9.28 -3.14
C SER A 35 -21.27 7.85 -3.66
N VAL A 36 -22.38 7.09 -3.59
CA VAL A 36 -22.43 5.72 -4.11
C VAL A 36 -22.14 5.67 -5.61
N ALA A 37 -22.69 6.60 -6.39
CA ALA A 37 -22.39 6.70 -7.81
C ALA A 37 -20.90 7.00 -8.08
N ALA A 38 -20.27 7.86 -7.28
CA ALA A 38 -18.84 8.14 -7.39
C ALA A 38 -17.97 6.92 -7.02
N MET A 39 -18.33 6.21 -5.93
CA MET A 39 -17.66 4.97 -5.52
C MET A 39 -17.77 3.88 -6.59
N ALA A 40 -18.94 3.73 -7.21
CA ALA A 40 -19.16 2.77 -8.29
C ALA A 40 -18.30 3.10 -9.52
N ARG A 41 -18.26 4.37 -9.93
CA ARG A 41 -17.36 4.82 -11.00
C ARG A 41 -15.89 4.57 -10.67
N CYS A 42 -15.50 4.74 -9.41
CA CYS A 42 -14.15 4.46 -8.96
C CYS A 42 -13.80 2.96 -9.07
N LEU A 43 -14.75 2.06 -8.74
CA LEU A 43 -14.56 0.62 -8.97
C LEU A 43 -14.38 0.29 -10.45
N ASP A 44 -15.23 0.85 -11.31
CA ASP A 44 -15.21 0.56 -12.74
C ASP A 44 -13.98 1.14 -13.44
N GLY A 45 -13.46 2.27 -12.95
CA GLY A 45 -12.29 2.96 -13.51
C GLY A 45 -10.94 2.33 -13.15
N GLY A 46 -10.90 1.42 -12.18
CA GLY A 46 -9.67 0.79 -11.71
C GLY A 46 -8.80 1.71 -10.84
N PRO A 47 -7.54 1.31 -10.56
CA PRO A 47 -6.69 2.02 -9.63
C PRO A 47 -6.32 3.41 -10.15
N THR A 48 -6.38 4.39 -9.26
CA THR A 48 -5.96 5.77 -9.56
C THR A 48 -4.46 5.84 -9.80
N PRO A 49 -3.93 6.90 -10.47
CA PRO A 49 -2.51 7.01 -10.75
C PRO A 49 -1.63 6.88 -9.49
N VAL A 50 -2.05 7.49 -8.37
CA VAL A 50 -1.32 7.38 -7.09
C VAL A 50 -1.29 5.93 -6.59
N MET A 51 -2.43 5.22 -6.66
CA MET A 51 -2.48 3.80 -6.26
C MET A 51 -1.63 2.91 -7.15
N LYS A 52 -1.50 3.22 -8.45
CA LYS A 52 -0.59 2.49 -9.35
C LYS A 52 0.86 2.64 -8.88
N VAL A 53 1.32 3.86 -8.62
CA VAL A 53 2.70 4.09 -8.15
C VAL A 53 2.95 3.46 -6.78
N LEU A 54 1.95 3.48 -5.88
CA LEU A 54 2.04 2.78 -4.60
C LEU A 54 2.23 1.26 -4.78
N ARG A 55 1.46 0.64 -5.68
CA ARG A 55 1.60 -0.79 -6.03
C ARG A 55 2.95 -1.10 -6.64
N ASP A 56 3.40 -0.27 -7.58
CA ASP A 56 4.70 -0.45 -8.24
C ASP A 56 5.83 -0.37 -7.21
N SER A 57 5.74 0.56 -6.26
CA SER A 57 6.71 0.71 -5.16
C SER A 57 6.70 -0.52 -4.23
N ALA A 58 5.52 -1.01 -3.86
CA ALA A 58 5.39 -2.21 -3.03
C ALA A 58 5.88 -3.49 -3.74
N MET A 59 5.66 -3.59 -5.05
CA MET A 59 6.22 -4.66 -5.87
C MET A 59 7.74 -4.56 -6.01
N SER A 60 8.30 -3.34 -6.08
CA SER A 60 9.76 -3.12 -6.08
C SER A 60 10.38 -3.65 -4.78
N LEU A 61 9.79 -3.33 -3.62
CA LEU A 61 10.20 -3.89 -2.32
C LEU A 61 10.12 -5.43 -2.30
N ALA A 62 9.04 -6.01 -2.83
CA ALA A 62 8.86 -7.46 -2.90
C ALA A 62 9.93 -8.15 -3.77
N ASP A 63 10.29 -7.57 -4.92
CA ASP A 63 11.35 -8.08 -5.78
C ASP A 63 12.72 -8.00 -5.11
N GLN A 64 13.03 -6.86 -4.49
CA GLN A 64 14.29 -6.69 -3.77
C GLN A 64 14.40 -7.69 -2.62
N HIS A 65 13.32 -7.89 -1.86
CA HIS A 65 13.26 -8.88 -0.77
C HIS A 65 13.44 -10.32 -1.30
N ARG A 66 12.78 -10.66 -2.41
CA ARG A 66 12.92 -11.98 -3.06
C ARG A 66 14.37 -12.22 -3.49
N VAL A 67 15.03 -11.23 -4.09
CA VAL A 67 16.44 -11.33 -4.46
C VAL A 67 17.33 -11.46 -3.23
N ALA A 68 17.12 -10.63 -2.20
CA ALA A 68 17.88 -10.65 -0.94
C ALA A 68 17.81 -12.03 -0.27
N ARG A 69 16.61 -12.62 -0.13
CA ARG A 69 16.45 -13.97 0.44
C ARG A 69 17.17 -15.03 -0.38
N ARG A 70 17.01 -15.00 -1.70
CA ARG A 70 17.70 -15.97 -2.57
C ARG A 70 19.21 -15.90 -2.41
N VAL A 71 19.81 -14.70 -2.36
CA VAL A 71 21.26 -14.58 -2.20
C VAL A 71 21.72 -14.90 -0.77
N ASP A 72 20.87 -14.67 0.23
CA ASP A 72 21.14 -15.10 1.60
C ASP A 72 21.21 -16.64 1.71
N ASP A 73 20.35 -17.34 0.99
CA ASP A 73 20.31 -18.80 0.95
C ASP A 73 21.42 -19.39 0.04
N GLU A 74 21.61 -18.83 -1.16
CA GLU A 74 22.42 -19.43 -2.22
C GLU A 74 23.86 -18.90 -2.31
N VAL A 75 24.18 -17.73 -1.73
CA VAL A 75 25.49 -17.08 -1.86
C VAL A 75 26.17 -16.92 -0.51
N ARG A 76 25.49 -16.32 0.48
CA ARG A 76 26.08 -16.01 1.80
C ARG A 76 26.79 -17.21 2.46
N PRO A 77 26.26 -18.46 2.44
CA PRO A 77 26.91 -19.58 3.11
C PRO A 77 28.29 -19.95 2.53
N TYR A 78 28.54 -19.57 1.27
CA TYR A 78 29.76 -19.93 0.53
C TYR A 78 30.84 -18.84 0.63
N LEU A 79 30.47 -17.60 0.92
CA LEU A 79 31.41 -16.47 1.04
C LEU A 79 32.42 -16.67 2.18
N GLY A 80 32.05 -17.36 3.26
CA GLY A 80 32.90 -17.56 4.44
C GLY A 80 33.66 -18.90 4.50
N LYS A 81 33.25 -19.91 3.73
CA LYS A 81 33.74 -21.30 3.93
C LYS A 81 34.75 -21.78 2.90
N GLY A 82 35.08 -20.98 1.87
CA GLY A 82 36.00 -21.39 0.80
C GLY A 82 35.60 -22.70 0.12
N ARG A 83 34.32 -23.10 0.24
CA ARG A 83 33.83 -24.34 -0.35
C ARG A 83 33.59 -24.11 -1.83
N ALA A 84 34.22 -24.94 -2.64
CA ALA A 84 34.04 -25.00 -4.08
C ALA A 84 32.65 -25.57 -4.41
N GLU A 85 31.60 -24.79 -4.15
CA GLU A 85 30.37 -24.98 -4.90
C GLU A 85 30.54 -24.37 -6.29
N ALA A 86 29.80 -24.92 -7.26
CA ALA A 86 29.86 -24.48 -8.64
C ALA A 86 29.29 -23.06 -8.78
N ARG A 87 30.17 -22.06 -8.62
CA ARG A 87 30.05 -20.66 -9.09
C ARG A 87 29.05 -19.75 -8.36
N PRO A 88 29.28 -19.42 -7.07
CA PRO A 88 28.53 -18.36 -6.38
C PRO A 88 28.59 -17.00 -7.09
N GLY A 89 29.68 -16.71 -7.82
CA GLY A 89 29.81 -15.48 -8.61
C GLY A 89 28.79 -15.35 -9.75
N ASP A 90 28.38 -16.46 -10.38
CA ASP A 90 27.38 -16.42 -11.47
C ASP A 90 25.99 -16.09 -10.88
N ARG A 91 25.69 -16.60 -9.67
CA ARG A 91 24.46 -16.28 -8.92
C ARG A 91 24.40 -14.81 -8.50
N VAL A 92 25.54 -14.25 -8.07
CA VAL A 92 25.65 -12.80 -7.77
C VAL A 92 25.39 -11.96 -9.02
N ALA A 93 26.00 -12.30 -10.15
CA ALA A 93 25.78 -11.58 -11.41
C ALA A 93 24.31 -11.66 -11.87
N ALA A 94 23.68 -12.83 -11.74
CA ALA A 94 22.26 -13.01 -12.03
C ALA A 94 21.37 -12.15 -11.11
N ALA A 95 21.68 -12.07 -9.81
CA ALA A 95 20.94 -11.23 -8.87
C ALA A 95 21.05 -9.73 -9.20
N VAL A 96 22.24 -9.24 -9.58
CA VAL A 96 22.42 -7.86 -10.03
C VAL A 96 21.63 -7.59 -11.31
N HIS A 97 21.67 -8.51 -12.27
CA HIS A 97 20.92 -8.37 -13.52
C HIS A 97 19.41 -8.32 -13.26
N GLU A 98 18.89 -9.20 -12.42
CA GLU A 98 17.48 -9.26 -12.06
C GLU A 98 17.01 -7.97 -11.37
N LEU A 99 17.76 -7.44 -10.40
CA LEU A 99 17.43 -6.17 -9.76
C LEU A 99 17.36 -5.01 -10.76
N ARG A 100 18.32 -4.94 -11.68
CA ARG A 100 18.35 -3.88 -12.71
C ARG A 100 17.25 -4.05 -13.74
N ALA A 101 16.93 -5.28 -14.13
CA ALA A 101 15.84 -5.57 -15.05
C ALA A 101 14.48 -5.21 -14.43
N ALA A 102 14.26 -5.57 -13.16
CA ALA A 102 13.04 -5.22 -12.43
C ALA A 102 12.86 -3.70 -12.29
N ALA A 103 13.92 -2.97 -11.95
CA ALA A 103 13.89 -1.50 -11.89
C ALA A 103 13.61 -0.89 -13.28
N SER A 104 14.28 -1.39 -14.32
CA SER A 104 14.09 -0.90 -15.69
C SER A 104 12.66 -1.10 -16.21
N LEU A 105 11.99 -2.20 -15.87
CA LEU A 105 10.61 -2.46 -16.27
C LEU A 105 9.63 -1.44 -15.68
N ARG A 106 9.96 -0.86 -14.52
CA ARG A 106 9.13 0.11 -13.80
C ARG A 106 9.50 1.56 -14.10
N GLY A 107 10.63 1.77 -14.78
CA GLY A 107 11.22 3.12 -14.95
C GLY A 107 11.83 3.67 -13.66
N ASP A 108 12.13 2.79 -12.69
CA ASP A 108 12.77 3.19 -11.44
C ASP A 108 14.24 3.58 -11.72
N PRO A 109 14.73 4.70 -11.16
CA PRO A 109 16.14 5.05 -11.28
C PRO A 109 16.98 3.99 -10.56
N VAL A 110 17.88 3.34 -11.30
CA VAL A 110 18.89 2.48 -10.68
C VAL A 110 19.82 3.40 -9.87
N PRO A 111 20.09 3.12 -8.58
CA PRO A 111 20.97 3.96 -7.78
C PRO A 111 22.31 4.18 -8.48
N GLU A 112 22.69 5.45 -8.68
CA GLU A 112 23.94 5.83 -9.35
C GLU A 112 25.16 5.38 -8.53
N THR A 113 25.02 5.30 -7.21
CA THR A 113 26.06 4.87 -6.28
C THR A 113 25.55 3.77 -5.37
N ALA A 114 26.24 2.63 -5.39
CA ALA A 114 26.03 1.58 -4.41
C ALA A 114 26.52 2.04 -3.04
N VAL A 115 25.73 1.81 -1.98
CA VAL A 115 26.18 2.06 -0.60
C VAL A 115 27.17 0.97 -0.21
N PRO A 116 28.40 1.29 0.22
CA PRO A 116 29.36 0.26 0.62
C PRO A 116 28.78 -0.63 1.73
N CYS A 117 28.49 -1.89 1.42
CA CYS A 117 27.95 -2.86 2.35
C CYS A 117 28.83 -4.13 2.29
N PRO A 118 29.59 -4.44 3.35
CA PRO A 118 30.52 -5.57 3.31
C PRO A 118 29.78 -6.91 3.34
N ALA A 119 30.06 -7.77 2.36
CA ALA A 119 29.43 -9.09 2.21
C ALA A 119 29.90 -10.12 3.26
N SER A 120 30.81 -9.73 4.16
CA SER A 120 31.10 -10.47 5.39
C SER A 120 30.00 -10.34 6.44
N GLY A 121 29.13 -9.33 6.32
CA GLY A 121 27.94 -9.15 7.16
C GLY A 121 26.71 -9.89 6.61
N PRO A 122 25.57 -9.79 7.31
CA PRO A 122 24.31 -10.31 6.80
C PRO A 122 23.92 -9.63 5.48
N VAL A 123 23.14 -10.33 4.64
CA VAL A 123 22.47 -9.69 3.50
C VAL A 123 21.50 -8.65 4.06
N PRO A 124 21.40 -7.43 3.48
CA PRO A 124 20.38 -6.46 3.87
C PRO A 124 18.99 -7.09 3.84
N ASP A 125 18.26 -6.94 4.94
CA ASP A 125 16.93 -7.50 5.12
C ASP A 125 15.92 -6.36 5.32
N LEU A 126 14.83 -6.40 4.55
CA LEU A 126 13.73 -5.44 4.62
C LEU A 126 12.78 -5.73 5.78
N ASP A 127 12.53 -7.00 6.10
CA ASP A 127 11.49 -7.39 7.07
C ASP A 127 11.82 -6.95 8.51
N SER A 128 13.09 -6.68 8.80
CA SER A 128 13.58 -6.20 10.11
C SER A 128 13.78 -4.69 10.19
N THR A 129 13.49 -3.93 9.13
CA THR A 129 13.72 -2.47 9.13
C THR A 129 12.65 -1.70 9.90
N PRO A 130 13.02 -0.75 10.79
CA PRO A 130 12.06 0.09 11.48
C PRO A 130 11.28 1.00 10.51
N GLU A 131 11.91 1.44 9.43
CA GLU A 131 11.30 2.29 8.40
C GLU A 131 10.13 1.56 7.70
N LEU A 132 10.30 0.28 7.35
CA LEU A 132 9.22 -0.51 6.76
C LEU A 132 8.10 -0.80 7.78
N ALA A 133 8.45 -1.02 9.05
CA ALA A 133 7.48 -1.19 10.12
C ALA A 133 6.63 0.08 10.36
N GLU A 134 7.22 1.26 10.22
CA GLU A 134 6.52 2.54 10.24
C GLU A 134 5.62 2.72 9.02
N ALA A 135 6.15 2.48 7.81
CA ALA A 135 5.40 2.55 6.57
C ALA A 135 4.18 1.62 6.59
N TYR A 136 4.37 0.37 7.04
CA TYR A 136 3.31 -0.61 7.21
C TYR A 136 2.21 -0.10 8.16
N ARG A 137 2.57 0.39 9.35
CA ARG A 137 1.59 0.90 10.33
C ARG A 137 0.80 2.08 9.77
N ALA A 138 1.48 3.01 9.10
CA ALA A 138 0.85 4.18 8.50
C ALA A 138 -0.14 3.77 7.38
N LEU A 139 0.29 2.88 6.49
CA LEU A 139 -0.54 2.35 5.41
C LEU A 139 -1.77 1.59 5.95
N LEU A 140 -1.58 0.75 6.96
CA LEU A 140 -2.67 0.01 7.61
C LEU A 140 -3.73 0.95 8.20
N VAL A 141 -3.32 2.04 8.86
CA VAL A 141 -4.25 3.04 9.39
C VAL A 141 -5.06 3.68 8.27
N THR A 142 -4.41 4.07 7.16
CA THR A 142 -5.13 4.69 6.05
C THR A 142 -6.08 3.71 5.36
N VAL A 143 -5.66 2.46 5.13
CA VAL A 143 -6.53 1.41 4.55
C VAL A 143 -7.75 1.17 5.45
N ARG A 144 -7.56 1.04 6.77
CA ARG A 144 -8.67 0.92 7.73
C ARG A 144 -9.63 2.10 7.65
N GLY A 145 -9.09 3.31 7.57
CA GLY A 145 -9.88 4.53 7.42
C GLY A 145 -10.74 4.50 6.15
N ARG A 146 -10.14 4.14 5.01
CA ARG A 146 -10.83 4.05 3.71
C ARG A 146 -11.94 3.00 3.72
N ILE A 147 -11.66 1.78 4.21
CA ILE A 147 -12.66 0.70 4.32
C ILE A 147 -13.83 1.14 5.21
N ARG A 148 -13.53 1.69 6.40
CA ARG A 148 -14.56 2.16 7.34
C ARG A 148 -15.43 3.24 6.71
N GLN A 149 -14.82 4.23 6.06
CA GLN A 149 -15.55 5.34 5.45
C GLN A 149 -16.45 4.87 4.31
N ALA A 150 -15.93 4.02 3.43
CA ALA A 150 -16.71 3.42 2.35
C ALA A 150 -17.89 2.61 2.90
N GLY A 151 -17.65 1.82 3.94
CA GLY A 151 -18.70 1.07 4.65
C GLY A 151 -19.79 1.98 5.20
N LEU A 152 -19.44 3.11 5.81
CA LEU A 152 -20.42 4.09 6.32
C LEU A 152 -21.28 4.69 5.19
N ILE A 153 -20.70 4.96 4.02
CA ILE A 153 -21.45 5.47 2.86
C ILE A 153 -22.45 4.42 2.36
N VAL A 154 -22.02 3.17 2.20
CA VAL A 154 -22.87 2.06 1.76
C VAL A 154 -24.01 1.81 2.76
N LEU A 155 -23.71 1.78 4.07
CA LEU A 155 -24.71 1.64 5.13
C LEU A 155 -25.71 2.80 5.16
N MET A 156 -25.24 4.04 4.95
CA MET A 156 -26.12 5.22 4.87
C MET A 156 -27.03 5.15 3.65
N ALA A 157 -26.52 4.70 2.50
CA ALA A 157 -27.31 4.54 1.29
C ALA A 157 -28.41 3.48 1.45
N ASP A 158 -28.07 2.34 2.07
CA ASP A 158 -29.04 1.30 2.42
C ASP A 158 -30.13 1.82 3.36
N ALA A 159 -29.74 2.48 4.47
CA ALA A 159 -30.68 3.03 5.44
C ALA A 159 -31.63 4.10 4.84
N LEU A 160 -31.20 4.82 3.80
CA LEU A 160 -32.00 5.82 3.11
C LEU A 160 -32.82 5.24 1.93
N GLY A 161 -32.64 3.95 1.60
CA GLY A 161 -33.28 3.28 0.47
C GLY A 161 -32.90 3.96 -0.85
N VAL A 162 -31.60 4.23 -1.03
CA VAL A 162 -31.07 4.91 -2.21
C VAL A 162 -29.96 4.14 -2.88
N ALA A 163 -29.71 4.53 -4.13
CA ALA A 163 -28.88 3.82 -5.09
C ALA A 163 -29.42 2.43 -5.42
N ASP A 164 -29.05 1.99 -6.62
CA ASP A 164 -29.46 0.70 -7.14
C ASP A 164 -28.91 -0.45 -6.27
N GLU A 165 -29.72 -1.50 -6.08
CA GLU A 165 -29.38 -2.65 -5.22
C GLU A 165 -28.15 -3.41 -5.75
N GLU A 166 -28.01 -3.54 -7.07
CA GLU A 166 -26.87 -4.20 -7.69
C GLU A 166 -25.57 -3.42 -7.41
N ILE A 167 -25.62 -2.09 -7.55
CA ILE A 167 -24.49 -1.21 -7.24
C ILE A 167 -24.11 -1.33 -5.76
N ARG A 168 -25.08 -1.30 -4.85
CA ARG A 168 -24.82 -1.44 -3.41
C ARG A 168 -24.25 -2.81 -3.06
N GLY A 169 -24.76 -3.88 -3.67
CA GLY A 169 -24.23 -5.25 -3.52
C GLY A 169 -22.77 -5.35 -3.95
N ARG A 170 -22.44 -4.85 -5.16
CA ARG A 170 -21.06 -4.83 -5.67
C ARG A 170 -20.10 -4.05 -4.75
N LEU A 171 -20.53 -2.90 -4.23
CA LEU A 171 -19.72 -2.13 -3.28
C LEU A 171 -19.54 -2.87 -1.96
N ALA A 172 -20.57 -3.53 -1.45
CA ALA A 172 -20.48 -4.32 -0.22
C ALA A 172 -19.53 -5.51 -0.37
N ASP A 173 -19.56 -6.19 -1.52
CA ASP A 173 -18.64 -7.30 -1.83
C ASP A 173 -17.20 -6.82 -1.93
N SER A 174 -16.94 -5.73 -2.67
CA SER A 174 -15.61 -5.11 -2.74
C SER A 174 -15.06 -4.73 -1.36
N LEU A 175 -15.91 -4.22 -0.46
CA LEU A 175 -15.49 -3.89 0.91
C LEU A 175 -15.20 -5.13 1.76
N ARG A 176 -15.90 -6.24 1.53
CA ARG A 176 -15.63 -7.51 2.19
C ARG A 176 -14.27 -8.08 1.74
N ASP A 177 -13.98 -8.00 0.44
CA ASP A 177 -12.70 -8.43 -0.11
C ASP A 177 -11.56 -7.56 0.42
N ALA A 178 -11.76 -6.23 0.47
CA ALA A 178 -10.79 -5.29 1.03
C ALA A 178 -10.51 -5.56 2.52
N GLU A 179 -11.54 -5.84 3.32
CA GLU A 179 -11.39 -6.19 4.73
C GLU A 179 -10.68 -7.53 4.92
N THR A 180 -10.97 -8.52 4.07
CA THR A 180 -10.30 -9.84 4.09
C THR A 180 -8.82 -9.69 3.76
N ALA A 181 -8.48 -8.94 2.71
CA ALA A 181 -7.10 -8.66 2.34
C ALA A 181 -6.35 -7.87 3.42
N ARG A 182 -7.02 -6.91 4.08
CA ARG A 182 -6.47 -6.17 5.22
C ARG A 182 -6.10 -7.08 6.37
N GLN A 183 -6.98 -8.02 6.73
CA GLN A 183 -6.73 -9.01 7.78
C GLN A 183 -5.59 -9.96 7.40
N ALA A 184 -5.51 -10.37 6.13
CA ALA A 184 -4.40 -11.17 5.61
C ALA A 184 -3.05 -10.42 5.74
N GLY A 185 -3.03 -9.12 5.41
CA GLY A 185 -1.86 -8.26 5.60
C GLY A 185 -1.43 -8.17 7.07
N GLU A 186 -2.38 -8.00 8.00
CA GLU A 186 -2.07 -8.03 9.44
C GLU A 186 -1.50 -9.38 9.89
N ALA A 187 -2.06 -10.49 9.42
CA ALA A 187 -1.55 -11.82 9.73
C ALA A 187 -0.12 -12.03 9.22
N GLN A 188 0.21 -11.55 8.01
CA GLN A 188 1.56 -11.60 7.44
C GLN A 188 2.55 -10.79 8.28
N ALA A 189 2.19 -9.56 8.68
CA ALA A 189 3.03 -8.72 9.53
C ALA A 189 3.29 -9.36 10.90
N ASN A 190 2.25 -9.94 11.51
CA ASN A 190 2.38 -10.64 12.80
C ASN A 190 3.26 -11.90 12.70
N ALA A 191 3.35 -12.51 11.53
CA ALA A 191 4.26 -13.62 11.24
C ALA A 191 5.70 -13.16 10.90
N GLY A 192 5.97 -11.84 10.93
CA GLY A 192 7.27 -11.25 10.61
C GLY A 192 7.50 -10.95 9.12
N GLY A 193 6.51 -11.16 8.25
CA GLY A 193 6.59 -10.84 6.82
C GLY A 193 6.06 -9.45 6.50
N LEU A 194 6.81 -8.40 6.86
CA LEU A 194 6.41 -7.01 6.63
C LEU A 194 6.34 -6.66 5.15
N VAL A 195 7.26 -7.14 4.32
CA VAL A 195 7.24 -6.88 2.87
C VAL A 195 5.98 -7.47 2.24
N ALA A 196 5.62 -8.70 2.61
CA ALA A 196 4.38 -9.34 2.16
C ALA A 196 3.15 -8.56 2.64
N ALA A 197 3.15 -8.10 3.89
CA ALA A 197 2.06 -7.31 4.44
C ALA A 197 1.86 -5.98 3.70
N VAL A 198 2.95 -5.23 3.46
CA VAL A 198 2.92 -3.98 2.69
C VAL A 198 2.46 -4.22 1.26
N HIS A 199 2.94 -5.29 0.62
CA HIS A 199 2.48 -5.69 -0.71
C HIS A 199 0.98 -5.95 -0.72
N THR A 200 0.46 -6.74 0.23
CA THR A 200 -0.98 -7.00 0.36
C THR A 200 -1.76 -5.71 0.53
N LEU A 201 -1.36 -4.84 1.47
CA LEU A 201 -2.08 -3.59 1.75
C LEU A 201 -2.08 -2.61 0.56
N ALA A 202 -0.97 -2.49 -0.18
CA ALA A 202 -0.87 -1.62 -1.35
C ALA A 202 -1.79 -2.06 -2.51
N HIS A 203 -2.16 -3.34 -2.54
CA HIS A 203 -3.04 -3.92 -3.55
C HIS A 203 -4.51 -3.92 -3.14
N ILE A 204 -4.86 -3.41 -1.97
CA ILE A 204 -6.26 -3.29 -1.55
C ILE A 204 -6.93 -2.17 -2.34
N ASP A 205 -7.87 -2.55 -3.19
CA ASP A 205 -8.79 -1.62 -3.82
C ASP A 205 -9.87 -1.20 -2.82
N THR A 206 -9.97 0.11 -2.58
CA THR A 206 -11.05 0.69 -1.80
C THR A 206 -11.76 1.72 -2.65
N PRO A 207 -13.10 1.64 -2.78
CA PRO A 207 -13.87 2.48 -3.68
C PRO A 207 -14.09 3.87 -3.07
N ILE A 208 -13.03 4.59 -2.71
CA ILE A 208 -13.09 5.97 -2.26
C ILE A 208 -12.54 6.85 -3.39
N PRO A 209 -13.36 7.73 -3.97
CA PRO A 209 -12.91 8.66 -4.99
C PRO A 209 -11.84 9.62 -4.42
N ASP A 210 -10.85 9.97 -5.23
CA ASP A 210 -9.77 10.87 -4.85
C ASP A 210 -10.20 12.35 -4.85
N ASP A 211 -11.33 12.68 -5.52
CA ASP A 211 -11.91 14.01 -5.58
C ASP A 211 -12.90 14.30 -4.45
N GLY A 212 -12.88 15.55 -3.96
CA GLY A 212 -13.74 16.01 -2.88
C GLY A 212 -13.18 15.75 -1.47
N VAL A 213 -13.92 16.20 -0.45
CA VAL A 213 -13.62 15.89 0.96
C VAL A 213 -14.47 14.69 1.34
N PRO A 214 -13.90 13.57 1.80
CA PRO A 214 -12.55 13.38 2.35
C PRO A 214 -11.48 12.77 1.42
N GLY A 215 -11.78 12.54 0.13
CA GLY A 215 -10.86 11.97 -0.87
C GLY A 215 -9.51 12.68 -0.95
N GLU A 216 -9.49 14.02 -0.87
CA GLU A 216 -8.27 14.83 -0.91
C GLU A 216 -7.30 14.53 0.24
N ALA A 217 -7.80 14.33 1.46
CA ALA A 217 -6.95 13.99 2.61
C ALA A 217 -6.34 12.60 2.41
N THR A 218 -7.14 11.65 1.92
CA THR A 218 -6.68 10.31 1.63
C THR A 218 -5.68 10.27 0.47
N ARG A 219 -5.87 11.08 -0.56
CA ARG A 219 -4.93 11.22 -1.68
C ARG A 219 -3.56 11.67 -1.19
N ARG A 220 -3.51 12.69 -0.33
CA ARG A 220 -2.26 13.15 0.31
C ARG A 220 -1.61 12.08 1.18
N ASP A 221 -2.40 11.30 1.90
CA ASP A 221 -1.87 10.16 2.66
C ASP A 221 -1.24 9.12 1.73
N MET A 222 -1.90 8.77 0.63
CA MET A 222 -1.38 7.83 -0.37
C MET A 222 -0.10 8.36 -1.04
N GLU A 223 -0.04 9.65 -1.38
CA GLU A 223 1.15 10.30 -1.93
C GLU A 223 2.33 10.23 -0.94
N ARG A 224 2.07 10.48 0.35
CA ARG A 224 3.09 10.36 1.41
C ARG A 224 3.58 8.93 1.57
N HIS A 225 2.68 7.96 1.61
CA HIS A 225 3.04 6.54 1.71
C HIS A 225 3.84 6.08 0.50
N THR A 226 3.46 6.55 -0.70
CA THR A 226 4.18 6.26 -1.94
C THR A 226 5.61 6.79 -1.90
N ALA A 227 5.80 8.06 -1.49
CA ALA A 227 7.12 8.65 -1.36
C ALA A 227 7.99 7.88 -0.36
N LEU A 228 7.41 7.49 0.79
CA LEU A 228 8.10 6.71 1.81
C LEU A 228 8.51 5.32 1.32
N LEU A 229 7.60 4.57 0.67
CA LEU A 229 7.93 3.25 0.13
C LEU A 229 9.01 3.33 -0.95
N ARG A 230 8.97 4.36 -1.78
CA ARG A 230 9.98 4.60 -2.80
C ARG A 230 11.35 4.91 -2.18
N GLU A 231 11.40 5.75 -1.15
CA GLU A 231 12.64 6.03 -0.41
C GLU A 231 13.23 4.75 0.21
N ILE A 232 12.41 3.93 0.87
CA ILE A 232 12.83 2.64 1.43
C ILE A 232 13.37 1.72 0.32
N ALA A 233 12.68 1.65 -0.83
CA ALA A 233 13.08 0.83 -1.95
C ALA A 233 14.41 1.30 -2.57
N GLU A 234 14.61 2.61 -2.73
CA GLU A 234 15.85 3.19 -3.26
C GLU A 234 17.05 2.89 -2.32
N VAL A 235 16.88 3.12 -1.01
CA VAL A 235 17.91 2.87 0.01
C VAL A 235 18.27 1.39 0.07
N HIS A 236 17.27 0.51 0.15
CA HIS A 236 17.50 -0.92 0.24
C HIS A 236 18.14 -1.48 -1.05
N GLN A 237 17.72 -1.01 -2.23
CA GLN A 237 18.36 -1.40 -3.49
C GLN A 237 19.84 -0.99 -3.52
N ALA A 238 20.18 0.21 -3.04
CA ALA A 238 21.56 0.68 -3.00
C ALA A 238 22.42 -0.15 -2.03
N GLN A 239 21.87 -0.53 -0.86
CA GLN A 239 22.53 -1.43 0.10
C GLN A 239 22.73 -2.83 -0.47
N LEU A 240 21.69 -3.41 -1.08
CA LEU A 240 21.73 -4.74 -1.67
C LEU A 240 22.72 -4.80 -2.84
N LEU A 241 22.75 -3.79 -3.71
CA LEU A 241 23.75 -3.68 -4.78
C LEU A 241 25.17 -3.55 -4.24
N GLY A 242 25.36 -2.81 -3.14
CA GLY A 242 26.64 -2.73 -2.44
C GLY A 242 27.12 -4.07 -1.93
N TRP A 243 26.23 -4.81 -1.26
CA TRP A 243 26.51 -6.15 -0.75
C TRP A 243 26.85 -7.12 -1.89
N LEU A 244 26.06 -7.11 -2.97
CA LEU A 244 26.30 -7.95 -4.15
C LEU A 244 27.63 -7.61 -4.84
N THR A 245 28.02 -6.34 -4.88
CA THR A 245 29.29 -5.90 -5.46
C THR A 245 30.48 -6.45 -4.66
N ASP A 246 30.45 -6.34 -3.33
CA ASP A 246 31.50 -6.91 -2.47
C ASP A 246 31.52 -8.45 -2.53
N ALA A 247 30.34 -9.09 -2.53
CA ALA A 247 30.21 -10.53 -2.68
C ALA A 247 30.83 -11.03 -4.00
N GLY A 248 30.59 -10.32 -5.10
CA GLY A 248 31.18 -10.59 -6.41
C GLY A 248 32.70 -10.48 -6.40
N ALA A 249 33.25 -9.42 -5.79
CA ALA A 249 34.69 -9.23 -5.64
C ALA A 249 35.35 -10.36 -4.83
N ARG A 250 34.70 -10.82 -3.75
CA ARG A 250 35.17 -11.96 -2.95
C ARG A 250 35.16 -13.26 -3.74
N CYS A 251 34.09 -13.52 -4.50
CA CYS A 251 34.00 -14.69 -5.38
C CYS A 251 35.09 -14.69 -6.45
N ALA A 252 35.46 -13.52 -6.99
CA ALA A 252 36.54 -13.39 -7.98
C ALA A 252 37.92 -13.72 -7.37
N ARG A 253 38.22 -13.21 -6.16
CA ARG A 253 39.48 -13.51 -5.46
C ARG A 253 39.68 -15.01 -5.20
N GLN A 254 38.60 -15.73 -4.87
CA GLN A 254 38.64 -17.18 -4.61
C GLN A 254 38.94 -18.03 -5.86
N LYS A 255 38.69 -17.52 -7.08
CA LYS A 255 38.98 -18.24 -8.34
C LYS A 255 40.46 -18.20 -8.78
N GLY A 256 41.35 -17.51 -8.06
CA GLY A 256 42.80 -17.53 -8.31
C GLY A 256 43.43 -16.21 -8.78
N GLY A 257 43.13 -15.09 -8.12
CA GLY A 257 43.76 -13.80 -8.45
C GLY A 257 44.34 -13.11 -7.21
N THR A 258 45.67 -13.11 -7.10
CA THR A 258 46.40 -12.04 -6.41
C THR A 258 46.00 -10.71 -7.05
N ALA A 259 45.58 -9.74 -6.24
CA ALA A 259 45.54 -8.36 -6.67
C ALA A 259 46.95 -7.98 -7.16
N VAL A 260 47.02 -7.48 -8.39
CA VAL A 260 48.12 -6.61 -8.84
C VAL A 260 47.65 -5.18 -8.59
#